data_AF-A0A3Q0GFX8-F1
#
_entry.id   AF-A0A3Q0GFX8-F1
#
_cell.length_a   1.000
_cell.length_b   1.000
_cell.length_c   1.000
_cell.angle_alpha   90.00
_cell.angle_beta   90.00
_cell.angle_gamma   90.00
#
_symmetry.space_group_name_H-M   'P 1'
#
loop_
_entity.id
_entity.type
_entity.pdbx_description
1 polymer ?
#
loop_
_entity_poly.entity_id
_entity_poly.type
_entity_poly.pdbx_seq_one_letter_code
_entity_poly.pdbx_strand_id
1 'polypeptide(L)'
;MHQAALLGSALKDARHYGWNISQPIHHDWSTMAQAVQNYVKSLNWGHRVQLQDKKVKYFNLKGSFADAHTIRGLTKAGKEMTLTAENIVIATGLRPKYPKDVAGALQYGITSDDLFWLKKSPGKTLVVGASYVSLECAGFLTGIGLDTTVMVRSIPLRGFDQQMSSLVADYMESHGTRFLKKCIPTKVEELDSGKLQVSWKNADLGKEETDSFDTVIWAVGRVPDTKTLNLETVGVKMNSETGKIIVDASEATSVPHIYAVGDITEGRPELTPTAIAAGKLLARRLFSQSSELMDYDSVPTTVFTPLEYGCVGLSEEKAVGRYGADNTEVYHAYYKPLEFTVAERDATQCYIKMVCLREKEQRLLGLHFIGPNAGEVIQGFALGIKCGATYSQMMKTVGIHPTSAEEVTKLHITKRSGLDATVTGC
;
A
#
# COMPACT_ATOMS: atom_id res chain seq x y z
N MET A 1 3.11 -12.68 -4.17
CA MET A 1 2.44 -13.57 -3.20
C MET A 1 0.92 -13.41 -3.24
N HIS A 2 0.38 -12.17 -3.28
CA HIS A 2 -1.05 -11.91 -3.57
C HIS A 2 -1.63 -12.76 -4.73
N GLN A 3 -0.96 -12.78 -5.89
CA GLN A 3 -1.39 -13.62 -7.02
C GLN A 3 -1.49 -15.12 -6.70
N ALA A 4 -0.65 -15.66 -5.81
CA ALA A 4 -0.74 -17.07 -5.41
C ALA A 4 -2.01 -17.33 -4.60
N ALA A 5 -2.40 -16.39 -3.74
CA ALA A 5 -3.69 -16.43 -3.02
C ALA A 5 -4.88 -16.32 -3.98
N LEU A 6 -4.82 -15.43 -4.98
CA LEU A 6 -5.85 -15.32 -6.01
C LEU A 6 -5.99 -16.62 -6.82
N LEU A 7 -4.88 -17.27 -7.18
CA LEU A 7 -4.89 -18.59 -7.84
C LEU A 7 -5.51 -19.67 -6.95
N GLY A 8 -5.25 -19.64 -5.64
CA GLY A 8 -5.91 -20.52 -4.68
C GLY A 8 -7.44 -20.38 -4.70
N SER A 9 -7.95 -19.16 -4.88
CA SER A 9 -9.39 -18.91 -5.07
C SER A 9 -9.86 -19.37 -6.45
N ALA A 10 -9.11 -19.07 -7.51
CA ALA A 10 -9.44 -19.47 -8.87
C ALA A 10 -9.53 -21.00 -9.04
N LEU A 11 -8.72 -21.77 -8.31
CA LEU A 11 -8.80 -23.23 -8.28
C LEU A 11 -10.10 -23.74 -7.66
N LYS A 12 -10.68 -23.01 -6.70
CA LYS A 12 -12.01 -23.33 -6.15
C LYS A 12 -13.08 -23.02 -7.19
N ASP A 13 -13.00 -21.83 -7.79
CA ASP A 13 -13.94 -21.34 -8.81
C ASP A 13 -13.96 -22.26 -10.03
N ALA A 14 -12.81 -22.75 -10.49
CA ALA A 14 -12.68 -23.60 -11.67
C ALA A 14 -13.59 -24.85 -11.64
N ARG A 15 -13.87 -25.41 -10.47
CA ARG A 15 -14.77 -26.57 -10.34
C ARG A 15 -16.22 -26.24 -10.72
N HIS A 16 -16.68 -25.03 -10.41
CA HIS A 16 -18.00 -24.57 -10.82
C HIS A 16 -18.10 -24.36 -12.33
N TYR A 17 -16.96 -24.10 -12.99
CA TYR A 17 -16.86 -24.00 -14.44
C TYR A 17 -16.53 -25.33 -15.14
N GLY A 18 -16.64 -26.47 -14.44
CA GLY A 18 -16.54 -27.81 -15.03
C GLY A 18 -15.14 -28.42 -15.06
N TRP A 19 -14.14 -27.78 -14.42
CA TRP A 19 -12.80 -28.37 -14.32
C TRP A 19 -12.77 -29.45 -13.23
N ASN A 20 -12.39 -30.67 -13.62
CA ASN A 20 -12.22 -31.79 -12.68
C ASN A 20 -10.83 -31.72 -12.02
N ILE A 21 -10.78 -31.20 -10.79
CA ILE A 21 -9.53 -31.00 -10.02
C ILE A 21 -9.55 -31.88 -8.77
N SER A 22 -8.56 -32.77 -8.63
CA SER A 22 -8.39 -33.63 -7.45
C SER A 22 -8.08 -32.83 -6.18
N GLN A 23 -8.66 -33.24 -5.05
CA GLN A 23 -8.52 -32.59 -3.74
C GLN A 23 -7.94 -33.56 -2.69
N PRO A 24 -7.27 -33.06 -1.63
CA PRO A 24 -7.00 -31.66 -1.32
C PRO A 24 -5.83 -31.06 -2.13
N ILE A 25 -5.94 -29.78 -2.51
CA ILE A 25 -4.81 -29.01 -3.06
C ILE A 25 -4.06 -28.34 -1.92
N HIS A 26 -2.75 -28.51 -1.88
CA HIS A 26 -1.88 -27.87 -0.90
C HIS A 26 -0.99 -26.82 -1.56
N HIS A 27 -0.84 -25.67 -0.89
CA HIS A 27 0.12 -24.64 -1.28
C HIS A 27 1.49 -24.91 -0.65
N ASP A 28 2.55 -24.89 -1.44
CA ASP A 28 3.93 -25.01 -0.94
C ASP A 28 4.61 -23.63 -0.85
N TRP A 29 4.86 -23.18 0.38
CA TRP A 29 5.52 -21.90 0.66
C TRP A 29 6.88 -21.80 -0.01
N SER A 30 7.69 -22.85 0.08
CA SER A 30 9.08 -22.84 -0.38
C SER A 30 9.15 -22.63 -1.90
N THR A 31 8.27 -23.29 -2.66
CA THR A 31 8.14 -23.12 -4.11
C THR A 31 7.74 -21.69 -4.47
N MET A 32 6.71 -21.14 -3.82
CA MET A 32 6.29 -19.76 -4.05
C MET A 32 7.43 -18.76 -3.71
N ALA A 33 8.02 -18.89 -2.53
CA ALA A 33 9.08 -18.00 -2.05
C ALA A 33 10.29 -18.04 -2.99
N GLN A 34 10.73 -19.24 -3.41
CA GLN A 34 11.84 -19.40 -4.35
C GLN A 34 11.54 -18.75 -5.70
N ALA A 35 10.35 -18.94 -6.26
CA ALA A 35 9.95 -18.32 -7.53
C ALA A 35 9.94 -16.79 -7.44
N VAL A 36 9.34 -16.23 -6.38
CA VAL A 36 9.30 -14.78 -6.13
C VAL A 36 10.72 -14.23 -5.96
N GLN A 37 11.57 -14.87 -5.17
CA GLN A 37 12.95 -14.43 -4.94
C GLN A 37 13.81 -14.52 -6.21
N ASN A 38 13.59 -15.51 -7.07
CA ASN A 38 14.26 -15.59 -8.37
C ASN A 38 13.90 -14.41 -9.26
N TYR A 39 12.61 -14.04 -9.31
CA TYR A 39 12.19 -12.86 -10.04
C TYR A 39 12.82 -11.58 -9.47
N VAL A 40 12.82 -11.39 -8.15
CA VAL A 40 13.47 -10.23 -7.51
C VAL A 40 14.98 -10.18 -7.81
N LYS A 41 15.68 -11.33 -7.79
CA LYS A 41 17.10 -11.40 -8.18
C LYS A 41 17.32 -11.03 -9.65
N SER A 42 16.40 -11.39 -10.54
CA SER A 42 16.46 -10.98 -11.94
C SER A 42 16.34 -9.47 -12.11
N LEU A 43 15.48 -8.80 -11.33
CA LEU A 43 15.37 -7.34 -11.30
C LEU A 43 16.64 -6.69 -10.76
N ASN A 44 17.22 -7.24 -9.68
CA ASN A 44 18.49 -6.76 -9.14
C ASN A 44 19.62 -6.82 -10.17
N TRP A 45 19.67 -7.88 -10.97
CA TRP A 45 20.63 -8.01 -12.07
C TRP A 45 20.31 -7.01 -13.19
N GLY A 46 19.05 -6.93 -13.64
CA GLY A 46 18.62 -6.02 -14.70
C GLY A 46 18.91 -4.54 -14.37
N HIS A 47 18.71 -4.11 -13.12
CA HIS A 47 19.09 -2.75 -12.70
C HIS A 47 20.60 -2.50 -12.79
N ARG A 48 21.44 -3.46 -12.39
CA ARG A 48 22.91 -3.32 -12.52
C ARG A 48 23.33 -3.19 -13.99
N VAL A 49 22.73 -3.98 -14.86
CA VAL A 49 22.96 -3.90 -16.32
C VAL A 49 22.55 -2.53 -16.86
N GLN A 50 21.35 -2.05 -16.55
CA GLN A 50 20.89 -0.74 -17.02
C GLN A 50 21.76 0.42 -16.52
N LEU A 51 22.27 0.35 -15.27
CA LEU A 51 23.21 1.35 -14.76
C LEU A 51 24.53 1.31 -15.54
N GLN A 52 25.06 0.11 -15.80
CA GLN A 52 26.27 -0.09 -16.59
C GLN A 52 26.11 0.43 -18.04
N ASP A 53 25.02 0.07 -18.72
CA ASP A 53 24.73 0.48 -20.10
C ASP A 53 24.64 2.01 -20.23
N LYS A 54 24.06 2.66 -19.22
CA LYS A 54 23.95 4.12 -19.12
C LYS A 54 25.18 4.80 -18.53
N LYS A 55 26.27 4.04 -18.31
CA LYS A 55 27.53 4.52 -17.72
C LYS A 55 27.37 5.19 -16.35
N VAL A 56 26.35 4.80 -15.60
CA VAL A 56 26.14 5.22 -14.21
C VAL A 56 27.01 4.35 -13.30
N LYS A 57 27.96 4.98 -12.60
CA LYS A 57 28.82 4.27 -11.64
C LYS A 57 28.02 3.87 -10.41
N TYR A 58 27.83 2.57 -10.21
CA TYR A 58 27.19 2.03 -9.02
C TYR A 58 28.23 1.74 -7.92
N PHE A 59 28.03 2.34 -6.75
CA PHE A 59 28.83 2.11 -5.56
C PHE A 59 27.98 1.44 -4.49
N ASN A 60 28.32 0.20 -4.12
CA ASN A 60 27.67 -0.49 -3.02
C ASN A 60 28.28 -0.05 -1.67
N LEU A 61 27.91 1.16 -1.24
CA LEU A 61 28.43 1.84 -0.05
C LEU A 61 27.29 2.31 0.84
N LYS A 62 27.52 2.34 2.15
CA LYS A 62 26.71 3.12 3.09
C LYS A 62 27.26 4.55 3.11
N GLY A 63 26.53 5.49 2.51
CA GLY A 63 26.93 6.88 2.39
C GLY A 63 26.41 7.75 3.54
N SER A 64 27.22 8.69 4.01
CA SER A 64 26.83 9.80 4.89
C SER A 64 27.51 11.09 4.45
N PHE A 65 26.92 12.23 4.75
CA PHE A 65 27.51 13.53 4.45
C PHE A 65 28.74 13.77 5.36
N ALA A 66 29.85 14.14 4.73
CA ALA A 66 31.03 14.69 5.40
C ALA A 66 30.98 16.23 5.40
N ASP A 67 30.52 16.80 4.29
CA ASP A 67 30.15 18.21 4.11
C ASP A 67 29.08 18.32 3.00
N ALA A 68 28.64 19.53 2.64
CA ALA A 68 27.54 19.75 1.71
C ALA A 68 27.79 19.23 0.28
N HIS A 69 29.03 18.95 -0.13
CA HIS A 69 29.38 18.42 -1.45
C HIS A 69 30.10 17.07 -1.40
N THR A 70 30.38 16.55 -0.20
CA THR A 70 31.20 15.37 0.01
C THR A 70 30.44 14.28 0.75
N ILE A 71 30.38 13.09 0.15
CA ILE A 71 29.84 11.87 0.75
C ILE A 71 30.99 10.95 1.17
N ARG A 72 31.00 10.56 2.44
CA ARG A 72 31.83 9.45 2.95
C ARG A 72 31.04 8.15 2.79
N GLY A 73 31.54 7.25 1.95
CA GLY A 73 30.98 5.94 1.72
C GLY A 73 31.77 4.83 2.40
N LEU A 74 31.08 3.94 3.12
CA LEU A 74 31.68 2.78 3.76
C LEU A 74 31.25 1.49 3.04
N THR A 75 32.20 0.68 2.61
CA THR A 75 31.91 -0.68 2.09
C THR A 75 31.52 -1.62 3.23
N LYS A 76 30.91 -2.78 2.89
CA LYS A 76 30.66 -3.85 3.87
C LYS A 76 31.93 -4.33 4.59
N ALA A 77 33.10 -4.23 3.95
CA ALA A 77 34.39 -4.63 4.52
C ALA A 77 35.05 -3.52 5.38
N GLY A 78 34.36 -2.39 5.60
CA GLY A 78 34.90 -1.26 6.37
C GLY A 78 35.87 -0.36 5.60
N LYS A 79 36.12 -0.62 4.30
CA LYS A 79 36.89 0.30 3.45
C LYS A 79 36.10 1.56 3.18
N GLU A 80 36.75 2.70 3.37
CA GLU A 80 36.19 4.03 3.14
C GLU A 80 36.48 4.55 1.72
N MET A 81 35.58 5.37 1.21
CA MET A 81 35.69 6.08 -0.05
C MET A 81 35.04 7.45 0.10
N THR A 82 35.70 8.47 -0.44
CA THR A 82 35.15 9.83 -0.49
C THR A 82 34.68 10.13 -1.91
N LEU A 83 33.47 10.64 -2.03
CA LEU A 83 32.84 11.03 -3.29
C LEU A 83 32.43 12.50 -3.22
N THR A 84 32.67 13.26 -4.28
CA THR A 84 32.21 14.65 -4.39
C THR A 84 31.22 14.79 -5.54
N ALA A 85 30.26 15.69 -5.39
CA ALA A 85 29.26 15.98 -6.42
C ALA A 85 28.80 17.45 -6.39
N GLU A 86 28.50 18.00 -7.56
CA GLU A 86 27.88 19.33 -7.68
C GLU A 86 26.45 19.33 -7.16
N ASN A 87 25.64 18.36 -7.61
CA ASN A 87 24.27 18.16 -7.18
C ASN A 87 24.12 16.81 -6.47
N ILE A 88 23.39 16.76 -5.36
CA ILE A 88 23.15 15.54 -4.58
C ILE A 88 21.64 15.31 -4.46
N VAL A 89 21.19 14.08 -4.77
CA VAL A 89 19.78 13.67 -4.60
C VAL A 89 19.69 12.58 -3.54
N ILE A 90 18.93 12.84 -2.47
CA ILE A 90 18.68 11.91 -1.38
C ILE A 90 17.42 11.10 -1.68
N ALA A 91 17.57 9.78 -1.86
CA ALA A 91 16.49 8.86 -2.17
C ALA A 91 16.57 7.58 -1.31
N THR A 92 16.82 7.74 -0.01
CA THR A 92 17.14 6.64 0.92
C THR A 92 15.93 5.86 1.44
N GLY A 93 14.71 6.34 1.15
CA GLY A 93 13.46 5.67 1.52
C GLY A 93 13.26 5.52 3.03
N LEU A 94 12.42 4.57 3.41
CA LEU A 94 12.07 4.27 4.80
C LEU A 94 12.35 2.79 5.14
N ARG A 95 12.34 2.44 6.43
CA ARG A 95 12.42 1.07 6.95
C ARG A 95 11.25 0.75 7.88
N PRO A 96 10.84 -0.52 8.05
CA PRO A 96 9.79 -0.90 8.99
C PRO A 96 10.08 -0.44 10.43
N LYS A 97 9.04 -0.01 11.14
CA LYS A 97 9.12 0.40 12.54
C LYS A 97 8.86 -0.80 13.46
N TYR A 98 9.70 -0.97 14.47
CA TYR A 98 9.42 -1.85 15.61
C TYR A 98 8.78 -1.06 16.76
N PRO A 99 7.80 -1.64 17.47
CA PRO A 99 7.26 -1.04 18.70
C PRO A 99 8.31 -1.11 19.82
N LYS A 100 8.67 0.05 20.38
CA LYS A 100 9.71 0.13 21.43
C LYS A 100 9.24 -0.34 22.79
N ASP A 101 7.94 -0.19 23.06
CA ASP A 101 7.34 -0.44 24.38
C ASP A 101 6.85 -1.90 24.53
N VAL A 102 7.14 -2.76 23.55
CA VAL A 102 6.75 -4.18 23.54
C VAL A 102 7.99 -5.02 23.75
N ALA A 103 8.11 -5.61 24.94
CA ALA A 103 9.22 -6.51 25.25
C ALA A 103 9.21 -7.72 24.31
N GLY A 104 10.40 -8.12 23.84
CA GLY A 104 10.59 -9.20 22.87
C GLY A 104 10.30 -8.84 21.41
N ALA A 105 9.79 -7.64 21.10
CA ALA A 105 9.40 -7.28 19.73
C ALA A 105 10.54 -7.38 18.71
N LEU A 106 11.71 -6.83 19.03
CA LEU A 106 12.90 -6.87 18.15
C LEU A 106 13.54 -8.25 18.08
N GLN A 107 13.46 -9.03 19.16
CA GLN A 107 14.12 -10.32 19.27
C GLN A 107 13.37 -11.43 18.51
N TYR A 108 12.02 -11.42 18.60
CA TYR A 108 11.20 -12.53 18.13
C TYR A 108 10.32 -12.19 16.93
N GLY A 109 10.01 -10.90 16.72
CA GLY A 109 9.15 -10.49 15.61
C GLY A 109 9.91 -10.12 14.35
N ILE A 110 9.25 -10.31 13.22
CA ILE A 110 9.75 -9.96 11.90
C ILE A 110 8.99 -8.77 11.32
N THR A 111 9.40 -8.32 10.13
CA THR A 111 8.72 -7.26 9.38
C THR A 111 8.43 -7.71 7.95
N SER A 112 7.84 -6.83 7.15
CA SER A 112 7.71 -7.05 5.70
C SER A 112 9.05 -7.26 5.00
N ASP A 113 10.15 -6.70 5.51
CA ASP A 113 11.49 -6.89 4.93
C ASP A 113 11.91 -8.37 5.00
N ASP A 114 11.45 -9.11 6.00
CA ASP A 114 11.80 -10.50 6.25
C ASP A 114 10.80 -11.48 5.61
N LEU A 115 9.50 -11.16 5.66
CA LEU A 115 8.41 -12.05 5.22
C LEU A 115 8.62 -12.58 3.80
N PHE A 116 8.97 -11.71 2.85
CA PHE A 116 9.18 -12.10 1.45
C PHE A 116 10.47 -12.91 1.21
N TRP A 117 11.35 -12.99 2.23
CA TRP A 117 12.62 -13.71 2.21
C TRP A 117 12.63 -14.92 3.16
N LEU A 118 11.53 -15.21 3.88
CA LEU A 118 11.44 -16.37 4.75
C LEU A 118 11.63 -17.67 3.97
N LYS A 119 12.53 -18.52 4.47
CA LYS A 119 12.84 -19.83 3.89
C LYS A 119 11.78 -20.89 4.19
N LYS A 120 11.13 -20.78 5.35
CA LYS A 120 10.08 -21.70 5.81
C LYS A 120 8.76 -20.94 5.88
N SER A 121 7.65 -21.68 5.82
CA SER A 121 6.31 -21.10 6.02
C SER A 121 6.25 -20.37 7.37
N PRO A 122 5.60 -19.19 7.44
CA PRO A 122 5.42 -18.48 8.69
C PRO A 122 4.38 -19.14 9.62
N GLY A 123 3.67 -20.17 9.16
CA GLY A 123 2.72 -20.92 9.99
C GLY A 123 1.56 -20.04 10.48
N LYS A 124 1.07 -20.30 11.69
CA LYS A 124 0.06 -19.45 12.36
C LYS A 124 0.66 -18.07 12.63
N THR A 125 0.13 -17.04 12.00
CA THR A 125 0.77 -15.72 11.93
C THR A 125 -0.09 -14.62 12.56
N LEU A 126 0.50 -13.86 13.48
CA LEU A 126 -0.06 -12.59 13.95
C LEU A 126 0.55 -11.43 13.16
N VAL A 127 -0.28 -10.61 12.51
CA VAL A 127 0.12 -9.36 11.87
C VAL A 127 -0.34 -8.20 12.73
N VAL A 128 0.59 -7.47 13.34
CA VAL A 128 0.29 -6.31 14.18
C VAL A 128 0.35 -5.05 13.33
N GLY A 129 -0.81 -4.42 13.13
CA GLY A 129 -0.95 -3.25 12.28
C GLY A 129 -2.32 -3.21 11.62
N ALA A 130 -2.60 -2.08 10.96
CA ALA A 130 -3.81 -1.90 10.16
C ALA A 130 -3.54 -1.02 8.93
N SER A 131 -2.28 -0.95 8.51
CA SER A 131 -1.84 -0.30 7.27
C SER A 131 -2.15 -1.17 6.06
N TYR A 132 -2.01 -0.63 4.84
CA TYR A 132 -2.14 -1.43 3.62
C TYR A 132 -1.18 -2.62 3.62
N VAL A 133 0.08 -2.42 4.01
CA VAL A 133 1.07 -3.52 4.17
C VAL A 133 0.55 -4.61 5.10
N SER A 134 -0.05 -4.23 6.22
CA SER A 134 -0.61 -5.17 7.20
C SER A 134 -1.73 -6.02 6.59
N LEU A 135 -2.70 -5.37 5.93
CA LEU A 135 -3.87 -6.06 5.39
C LEU A 135 -3.53 -6.88 4.14
N GLU A 136 -2.63 -6.40 3.28
CA GLU A 136 -2.10 -7.15 2.14
C GLU A 136 -1.37 -8.41 2.60
N CYS A 137 -0.47 -8.28 3.59
CA CYS A 137 0.26 -9.42 4.13
C CYS A 137 -0.69 -10.44 4.76
N ALA A 138 -1.60 -9.99 5.62
CA ALA A 138 -2.56 -10.87 6.24
C ALA A 138 -3.46 -11.55 5.21
N GLY A 139 -3.92 -10.79 4.21
CA GLY A 139 -4.80 -11.26 3.16
C GLY A 139 -4.18 -12.38 2.33
N PHE A 140 -2.95 -12.21 1.84
CA PHE A 140 -2.33 -13.28 1.06
C PHE A 140 -1.96 -14.48 1.93
N LEU A 141 -1.59 -14.30 3.21
CA LEU A 141 -1.29 -15.41 4.12
C LEU A 141 -2.55 -16.26 4.39
N THR A 142 -3.70 -15.63 4.65
CA THR A 142 -5.00 -16.32 4.71
C THR A 142 -5.32 -17.01 3.38
N GLY A 143 -5.13 -16.31 2.26
CA GLY A 143 -5.50 -16.83 0.93
C GLY A 143 -4.67 -18.02 0.45
N ILE A 144 -3.42 -18.18 0.93
CA ILE A 144 -2.62 -19.40 0.70
C ILE A 144 -2.86 -20.49 1.77
N GLY A 145 -3.80 -20.27 2.70
CA GLY A 145 -4.28 -21.26 3.66
C GLY A 145 -3.66 -21.22 5.06
N LEU A 146 -2.99 -20.12 5.45
CA LEU A 146 -2.41 -20.01 6.80
C LEU A 146 -3.37 -19.37 7.80
N ASP A 147 -3.39 -19.89 9.03
CA ASP A 147 -4.13 -19.28 10.15
C ASP A 147 -3.52 -17.92 10.47
N THR A 148 -4.25 -16.85 10.14
CA THR A 148 -3.74 -15.48 10.18
C THR A 148 -4.66 -14.57 10.97
N THR A 149 -4.09 -13.83 11.90
CA THR A 149 -4.79 -12.87 12.74
C THR A 149 -4.20 -11.47 12.55
N VAL A 150 -5.03 -10.45 12.38
CA VAL A 150 -4.64 -9.04 12.35
C VAL A 150 -4.97 -8.38 13.68
N MET A 151 -4.00 -7.71 14.30
CA MET A 151 -4.22 -6.92 15.51
C MET A 151 -4.32 -5.43 15.17
N VAL A 152 -5.51 -4.87 15.38
CA VAL A 152 -5.85 -3.49 15.00
C VAL A 152 -6.00 -2.65 16.26
N ARG A 153 -5.13 -1.65 16.43
CA ARG A 153 -5.21 -0.70 17.57
C ARG A 153 -6.43 0.23 17.51
N SER A 154 -6.81 0.68 16.31
CA SER A 154 -7.87 1.69 16.15
C SER A 154 -8.74 1.41 14.92
N ILE A 155 -8.39 1.98 13.76
CA ILE A 155 -9.11 1.86 12.50
C ILE A 155 -8.21 1.26 11.40
N PRO A 156 -8.78 0.50 10.44
CA PRO A 156 -8.07 0.04 9.25
C PRO A 156 -7.78 1.20 8.30
N LEU A 157 -6.66 1.10 7.58
CA LEU A 157 -6.26 1.97 6.48
C LEU A 157 -6.42 3.47 6.81
N ARG A 158 -5.91 3.90 7.96
CA ARG A 158 -5.94 5.32 8.35
C ARG A 158 -5.41 6.20 7.21
N GLY A 159 -6.21 7.20 6.82
CA GLY A 159 -5.89 8.13 5.74
C GLY A 159 -6.58 7.82 4.41
N PHE A 160 -7.08 6.58 4.24
CA PHE A 160 -8.01 6.20 3.18
C PHE A 160 -9.45 6.49 3.60
N ASP A 161 -10.36 6.43 2.63
CA ASP A 161 -11.80 6.50 2.88
C ASP A 161 -12.25 5.42 3.87
N GLN A 162 -12.82 5.84 5.00
CA GLN A 162 -13.14 4.93 6.09
C GLN A 162 -14.29 3.98 5.81
N GLN A 163 -15.25 4.34 4.94
CA GLN A 163 -16.30 3.39 4.52
C GLN A 163 -15.66 2.25 3.72
N MET A 164 -14.79 2.59 2.76
CA MET A 164 -14.10 1.59 1.94
C MET A 164 -13.17 0.71 2.80
N SER A 165 -12.50 1.33 3.77
CA SER A 165 -11.59 0.63 4.69
C SER A 165 -12.31 -0.40 5.56
N SER A 166 -13.52 -0.10 6.02
CA SER A 166 -14.38 -1.05 6.74
C SER A 166 -14.81 -2.22 5.85
N LEU A 167 -15.28 -1.94 4.62
CA LEU A 167 -15.68 -2.99 3.67
C LEU A 167 -14.53 -3.96 3.34
N VAL A 168 -13.30 -3.45 3.21
CA VAL A 168 -12.10 -4.29 3.04
C VAL A 168 -11.90 -5.21 4.25
N ALA A 169 -11.98 -4.68 5.47
CA ALA A 169 -11.82 -5.47 6.68
C ALA A 169 -12.94 -6.51 6.85
N ASP A 170 -14.18 -6.16 6.54
CA ASP A 170 -15.35 -7.05 6.61
C ASP A 170 -15.24 -8.21 5.59
N TYR A 171 -14.74 -7.92 4.38
CA TYR A 171 -14.44 -8.99 3.40
C TYR A 171 -13.35 -9.93 3.94
N MET A 172 -12.26 -9.40 4.48
CA MET A 172 -11.19 -10.24 5.03
C MET A 172 -11.68 -11.11 6.20
N GLU A 173 -12.51 -10.57 7.09
CA GLU A 173 -13.08 -11.28 8.24
C GLU A 173 -14.02 -12.40 7.81
N SER A 174 -14.93 -12.12 6.86
CA SER A 174 -15.83 -13.13 6.27
C SER A 174 -15.11 -14.22 5.49
N HIS A 175 -13.87 -13.96 5.04
CA HIS A 175 -13.05 -14.89 4.25
C HIS A 175 -11.88 -15.51 5.05
N GLY A 176 -11.95 -15.48 6.38
CA GLY A 176 -11.13 -16.31 7.27
C GLY A 176 -9.94 -15.62 7.93
N THR A 177 -9.69 -14.33 7.66
CA THR A 177 -8.71 -13.56 8.44
C THR A 177 -9.33 -13.16 9.78
N ARG A 178 -8.71 -13.52 10.90
CA ARG A 178 -9.22 -13.12 12.23
C ARG A 178 -8.80 -11.69 12.57
N PHE A 179 -9.64 -10.94 13.28
CA PHE A 179 -9.31 -9.58 13.74
C PHE A 179 -9.37 -9.45 15.26
N LEU A 180 -8.27 -8.99 15.86
CA LEU A 180 -8.24 -8.51 17.24
C LEU A 180 -8.41 -6.99 17.21
N LYS A 181 -9.67 -6.55 17.31
CA LYS A 181 -10.07 -5.14 17.20
C LYS A 181 -9.82 -4.41 18.53
N LYS A 182 -9.28 -3.19 18.46
CA LYS A 182 -8.89 -2.34 19.59
C LYS A 182 -7.88 -3.01 20.55
N CYS A 183 -7.01 -3.86 20.02
CA CYS A 183 -5.99 -4.56 20.78
C CYS A 183 -4.60 -3.93 20.57
N ILE A 184 -3.81 -3.89 21.64
CA ILE A 184 -2.43 -3.38 21.64
C ILE A 184 -1.52 -4.44 22.28
N PRO A 185 -0.46 -4.90 21.59
CA PRO A 185 0.45 -5.89 22.15
C PRO A 185 1.26 -5.28 23.29
N THR A 186 1.55 -6.11 24.30
CA THR A 186 2.35 -5.73 25.48
C THR A 186 3.66 -6.50 25.55
N LYS A 187 3.68 -7.77 25.09
CA LYS A 187 4.85 -8.65 25.21
C LYS A 187 4.85 -9.76 24.17
N VAL A 188 6.04 -10.17 23.73
CA VAL A 188 6.28 -11.39 22.94
C VAL A 188 7.35 -12.23 23.61
N GLU A 189 7.09 -13.52 23.79
CA GLU A 189 8.02 -14.48 24.41
C GLU A 189 8.07 -15.77 23.61
N GLU A 190 9.25 -16.38 23.53
CA GLU A 190 9.40 -17.73 22.97
C GLU A 190 9.10 -18.77 24.05
N LEU A 191 8.23 -19.73 23.73
CA LEU A 191 7.88 -20.87 24.57
C LEU A 191 8.84 -22.04 24.31
N ASP A 192 8.92 -22.98 25.25
CA ASP A 192 9.71 -24.23 25.09
C ASP A 192 9.31 -25.05 23.85
N SER A 193 8.10 -24.85 23.34
CA SER A 193 7.61 -25.48 22.11
C SER A 193 8.18 -24.87 20.82
N GLY A 194 8.90 -23.75 20.92
CA GLY A 194 9.35 -22.93 19.78
C GLY A 194 8.30 -21.98 19.22
N LYS A 195 7.10 -21.91 19.82
CA LYS A 195 6.06 -20.93 19.46
C LYS A 195 6.27 -19.61 20.19
N LEU A 196 5.76 -18.54 19.60
CA LEU A 196 5.76 -17.20 20.16
C LEU A 196 4.44 -16.95 20.89
N GLN A 197 4.48 -16.79 22.21
CA GLN A 197 3.35 -16.29 22.98
C GLN A 197 3.30 -14.77 22.88
N VAL A 198 2.15 -14.24 22.47
CA VAL A 198 1.90 -12.79 22.42
C VAL A 198 0.89 -12.44 23.49
N SER A 199 1.20 -11.44 24.29
CA SER A 199 0.26 -10.82 25.24
C SER A 199 -0.21 -9.48 24.69
N TRP A 200 -1.50 -9.16 24.85
CA TRP A 200 -2.07 -7.87 24.46
C TRP A 200 -3.17 -7.43 25.40
N LYS A 201 -3.49 -6.13 25.36
CA LYS A 201 -4.65 -5.55 26.05
C LYS A 201 -5.69 -5.10 25.06
N ASN A 202 -6.95 -5.42 25.33
CA ASN A 202 -8.08 -4.83 24.63
C ASN A 202 -8.45 -3.50 25.31
N ALA A 203 -8.50 -2.41 24.54
CA ALA A 203 -8.74 -1.07 25.08
C ALA A 203 -10.13 -0.91 25.72
N ASP A 204 -11.13 -1.69 25.29
CA ASP A 204 -12.49 -1.64 25.84
C ASP A 204 -12.65 -2.56 27.08
N LEU A 205 -11.99 -3.71 27.08
CA LEU A 205 -12.17 -4.74 28.13
C LEU A 205 -11.20 -4.58 29.30
N GLY A 206 -10.07 -3.89 29.10
CA GLY A 206 -9.04 -3.68 30.12
C GLY A 206 -8.31 -4.95 30.59
N LYS A 207 -8.66 -6.13 30.05
CA LYS A 207 -8.04 -7.42 30.35
C LYS A 207 -6.86 -7.68 29.44
N GLU A 208 -5.84 -8.31 30.01
CA GLU A 208 -4.74 -8.88 29.24
C GLU A 208 -5.14 -10.27 28.74
N GLU A 209 -4.93 -10.50 27.45
CA GLU A 209 -5.22 -11.74 26.76
C GLU A 209 -3.92 -12.26 26.11
N THR A 210 -3.85 -13.56 25.87
CA THR A 210 -2.68 -14.19 25.25
C THR A 210 -3.09 -15.25 24.24
N ASP A 211 -2.25 -15.46 23.22
CA ASP A 211 -2.32 -16.58 22.27
C ASP A 211 -0.92 -16.89 21.73
N SER A 212 -0.73 -18.09 21.20
CA SER A 212 0.52 -18.57 20.62
C SER A 212 0.47 -18.55 19.09
N PHE A 213 1.57 -18.11 18.48
CA PHE A 213 1.77 -17.98 17.04
C PHE A 213 3.11 -18.60 16.65
N ASP A 214 3.24 -19.01 15.40
CA ASP A 214 4.53 -19.43 14.84
C ASP A 214 5.35 -18.20 14.37
N THR A 215 4.67 -17.13 13.92
CA THR A 215 5.29 -15.88 13.46
C THR A 215 4.52 -14.64 13.94
N VAL A 216 5.25 -13.58 14.30
CA VAL A 216 4.69 -12.25 14.60
C VAL A 216 5.29 -11.22 13.63
N ILE A 217 4.44 -10.51 12.88
CA ILE A 217 4.84 -9.51 11.89
C ILE A 217 4.48 -8.11 12.39
N TRP A 218 5.47 -7.21 12.46
CA TRP A 218 5.27 -5.80 12.77
C TRP A 218 5.03 -4.99 11.48
N ALA A 219 3.78 -4.57 11.28
CA ALA A 219 3.34 -3.71 10.17
C ALA A 219 2.78 -2.37 10.68
N VAL A 220 3.43 -1.80 11.70
CA VAL A 220 2.99 -0.63 12.48
C VAL A 220 3.47 0.72 11.93
N GLY A 221 3.84 0.76 10.65
CA GLY A 221 4.37 1.94 9.97
C GLY A 221 5.85 1.82 9.61
N ARG A 222 6.37 2.86 8.95
CA ARG A 222 7.74 2.94 8.47
C ARG A 222 8.40 4.22 8.99
N VAL A 223 9.72 4.23 9.09
CA VAL A 223 10.51 5.36 9.59
C VAL A 223 11.67 5.68 8.64
N PRO A 224 12.02 6.96 8.47
CA PRO A 224 13.16 7.35 7.65
C PRO A 224 14.48 6.99 8.34
N ASP A 225 15.45 6.48 7.58
CA ASP A 225 16.81 6.23 8.06
C ASP A 225 17.71 7.46 7.83
N THR A 226 17.29 8.63 8.35
CA THR A 226 18.02 9.89 8.22
C THR A 226 19.17 10.02 9.22
N LYS A 227 19.10 9.31 10.34
CA LYS A 227 20.09 9.40 11.44
C LYS A 227 21.50 9.02 11.01
N THR A 228 21.62 8.15 10.00
CA THR A 228 22.93 7.68 9.51
C THR A 228 23.53 8.57 8.42
N LEU A 229 22.79 9.60 7.97
CA LEU A 229 23.17 10.44 6.83
C LEU A 229 23.92 11.71 7.24
N ASN A 230 23.88 12.14 8.51
CA ASN A 230 24.43 13.42 8.97
C ASN A 230 23.80 14.65 8.29
N LEU A 231 22.48 14.67 8.13
CA LEU A 231 21.78 15.78 7.43
C LEU A 231 21.87 17.12 8.18
N GLU A 232 21.82 17.08 9.52
CA GLU A 232 21.89 18.28 10.36
C GLU A 232 23.22 19.02 10.19
N THR A 233 24.34 18.30 10.02
CA THR A 233 25.67 18.89 9.89
C THR A 233 25.87 19.65 8.58
N VAL A 234 25.05 19.35 7.57
CA VAL A 234 25.06 20.04 6.27
C VAL A 234 23.91 21.03 6.10
N GLY A 235 23.09 21.23 7.13
CA GLY A 235 22.00 22.21 7.13
C GLY A 235 20.72 21.78 6.39
N VAL A 236 20.55 20.49 6.11
CA VAL A 236 19.30 19.95 5.55
C VAL A 236 18.25 19.84 6.65
N LYS A 237 17.15 20.59 6.50
CA LYS A 237 16.05 20.63 7.46
C LYS A 237 15.17 19.38 7.36
N MET A 238 14.81 18.84 8.52
CA MET A 238 13.89 17.72 8.66
C MET A 238 12.69 18.12 9.51
N ASN A 239 11.56 17.47 9.29
CA ASN A 239 10.42 17.55 10.20
C ASN A 239 10.77 16.80 11.50
N SER A 240 10.65 17.47 12.65
CA SER A 240 11.06 16.93 13.95
C SER A 240 10.19 15.77 14.45
N GLU A 241 8.94 15.66 13.99
CA GLU A 241 8.02 14.61 14.39
C GLU A 241 8.16 13.36 13.51
N THR A 242 8.25 13.55 12.20
CA THR A 242 8.30 12.44 11.23
C THR A 242 9.73 11.98 10.93
N GLY A 243 10.72 12.87 11.10
CA GLY A 243 12.11 12.65 10.72
C GLY A 243 12.38 12.72 9.21
N LYS A 244 11.39 13.11 8.41
CA LYS A 244 11.50 13.23 6.95
C LYS A 244 12.11 14.56 6.52
N ILE A 245 12.66 14.59 5.31
CA ILE A 245 13.28 15.78 4.74
C ILE A 245 12.20 16.74 4.24
N ILE A 246 12.32 18.01 4.64
CA ILE A 246 11.45 19.08 4.16
C ILE A 246 11.98 19.54 2.80
N VAL A 247 11.11 19.52 1.80
CA VAL A 247 11.41 19.97 0.43
C VAL A 247 10.38 20.96 -0.06
N ASP A 248 10.75 21.77 -1.05
CA ASP A 248 9.80 22.59 -1.79
C ASP A 248 9.12 21.81 -2.94
N ALA A 249 8.37 22.53 -3.80
CA ALA A 249 7.67 21.95 -4.95
C ALA A 249 8.60 21.45 -6.08
N SER A 250 9.88 21.79 -6.04
CA SER A 250 10.92 21.38 -7.00
C SER A 250 11.81 20.25 -6.47
N GLU A 251 11.45 19.67 -5.33
CA GLU A 251 12.20 18.65 -4.60
C GLU A 251 13.52 19.15 -3.99
N ALA A 252 13.76 20.47 -3.98
CA ALA A 252 14.93 21.07 -3.35
C ALA A 252 14.78 21.09 -1.82
N THR A 253 15.87 20.79 -1.11
CA THR A 253 15.92 20.88 0.36
C THR A 253 16.22 22.33 0.79
N SER A 254 16.47 22.54 2.09
CA SER A 254 16.99 23.83 2.60
C SER A 254 18.40 24.18 2.13
N VAL A 255 19.09 23.27 1.43
CA VAL A 255 20.41 23.47 0.82
C VAL A 255 20.24 23.43 -0.72
N PRO A 256 20.53 24.52 -1.47
CA PRO A 256 20.09 24.67 -2.86
C PRO A 256 20.51 23.57 -3.85
N HIS A 257 21.67 22.94 -3.65
CA HIS A 257 22.19 21.88 -4.53
C HIS A 257 21.93 20.45 -4.01
N ILE A 258 21.19 20.33 -2.89
CA ILE A 258 20.76 19.07 -2.30
C ILE A 258 19.24 18.95 -2.47
N TYR A 259 18.83 17.84 -3.06
CA TYR A 259 17.44 17.51 -3.35
C TYR A 259 17.06 16.23 -2.61
N ALA A 260 15.76 15.98 -2.44
CA ALA A 260 15.27 14.71 -1.93
C ALA A 260 14.02 14.25 -2.69
N VAL A 261 13.92 12.94 -2.96
CA VAL A 261 12.79 12.35 -3.71
C VAL A 261 12.32 11.03 -3.09
N GLY A 262 11.05 10.70 -3.30
CA GLY A 262 10.43 9.47 -2.78
C GLY A 262 10.07 9.55 -1.30
N ASP A 263 9.92 8.40 -0.65
CA ASP A 263 9.28 8.27 0.68
C ASP A 263 9.96 9.09 1.80
N ILE A 264 11.24 9.44 1.62
CA ILE A 264 12.04 10.25 2.54
C ILE A 264 11.56 11.72 2.63
N THR A 265 10.75 12.15 1.66
CA THR A 265 10.24 13.53 1.57
C THR A 265 8.95 13.71 2.37
N GLU A 266 8.86 14.83 3.09
CA GLU A 266 7.69 15.19 3.89
C GLU A 266 6.48 15.52 3.00
N GLY A 267 5.28 15.08 3.40
CA GLY A 267 4.03 15.44 2.73
C GLY A 267 3.81 14.85 1.32
N ARG A 268 4.65 13.92 0.85
CA ARG A 268 4.50 13.26 -0.46
C ARG A 268 3.94 11.83 -0.31
N PRO A 269 3.17 11.33 -1.30
CA PRO A 269 2.75 9.92 -1.34
C PRO A 269 3.94 8.96 -1.40
N GLU A 270 3.96 7.97 -0.51
CA GLU A 270 4.99 6.92 -0.40
C GLU A 270 4.72 5.78 -1.40
N LEU A 271 4.85 6.07 -2.70
CA LEU A 271 4.54 5.15 -3.78
C LEU A 271 5.67 5.08 -4.82
N THR A 272 5.91 3.89 -5.36
CA THR A 272 6.96 3.70 -6.37
C THR A 272 6.77 4.58 -7.62
N PRO A 273 5.57 4.70 -8.22
CA PRO A 273 5.39 5.54 -9.41
C PRO A 273 5.64 7.03 -9.16
N THR A 274 5.26 7.55 -7.99
CA THR A 274 5.51 8.96 -7.65
C THR A 274 7.00 9.23 -7.46
N ALA A 275 7.73 8.32 -6.81
CA ALA A 275 9.19 8.41 -6.67
C ALA A 275 9.91 8.37 -8.03
N ILE A 276 9.49 7.47 -8.93
CA ILE A 276 10.06 7.37 -10.29
C ILE A 276 9.79 8.65 -11.09
N ALA A 277 8.55 9.16 -11.08
CA ALA A 277 8.17 10.35 -11.81
C ALA A 277 8.91 11.59 -11.28
N ALA A 278 8.94 11.79 -9.97
CA ALA A 278 9.67 12.88 -9.32
C ALA A 278 11.17 12.85 -9.66
N GLY A 279 11.82 11.69 -9.55
CA GLY A 279 13.23 11.55 -9.89
C GLY A 279 13.54 11.84 -11.37
N LYS A 280 12.68 11.39 -12.29
CA LYS A 280 12.82 11.68 -13.73
C LYS A 280 12.64 13.17 -14.03
N LEU A 281 11.61 13.80 -13.47
CA LEU A 281 11.33 15.22 -13.68
C LEU A 281 12.44 16.09 -13.08
N LEU A 282 12.90 15.77 -11.86
CA LEU A 282 14.04 16.44 -11.24
C LEU A 282 15.30 16.36 -12.13
N ALA A 283 15.65 15.17 -12.63
CA ALA A 283 16.80 15.02 -13.52
C ALA A 283 16.67 15.87 -14.80
N ARG A 284 15.46 15.98 -15.38
CA ARG A 284 15.20 16.85 -16.54
C ARG A 284 15.34 18.34 -16.21
N ARG A 285 14.94 18.76 -15.01
CA ARG A 285 15.11 20.15 -14.56
C ARG A 285 16.59 20.48 -14.38
N LEU A 286 17.35 19.58 -13.75
CA LEU A 286 18.77 19.79 -13.47
C LEU A 286 19.64 19.74 -14.74
N PHE A 287 19.34 18.85 -15.69
CA PHE A 287 20.26 18.53 -16.78
C PHE A 287 19.67 18.66 -18.18
N SER A 288 18.42 19.14 -18.32
CA SER A 288 17.75 19.26 -19.62
C SER A 288 16.84 20.48 -19.73
N GLN A 289 17.06 21.51 -18.89
CA GLN A 289 16.34 22.80 -18.93
C GLN A 289 14.81 22.69 -18.87
N SER A 290 14.27 21.60 -18.32
CA SER A 290 12.83 21.48 -18.09
C SER A 290 12.39 22.40 -16.96
N SER A 291 11.16 22.92 -17.03
CA SER A 291 10.46 23.62 -15.94
C SER A 291 9.35 22.77 -15.31
N GLU A 292 9.14 21.54 -15.80
CA GLU A 292 8.04 20.68 -15.37
C GLU A 292 8.25 20.16 -13.94
N LEU A 293 7.29 20.46 -13.06
CA LEU A 293 7.26 19.98 -11.67
C LEU A 293 6.47 18.68 -11.57
N MET A 294 6.73 17.93 -10.50
CA MET A 294 5.93 16.75 -10.19
C MET A 294 4.57 17.18 -9.66
N ASP A 295 3.51 16.65 -10.27
CA ASP A 295 2.15 16.84 -9.80
C ASP A 295 1.73 15.67 -8.90
N TYR A 296 1.63 15.95 -7.60
CA TYR A 296 1.27 14.98 -6.57
C TYR A 296 -0.23 14.93 -6.27
N ASP A 297 -1.05 15.71 -6.99
CA ASP A 297 -2.49 15.73 -6.78
C ASP A 297 -3.15 14.54 -7.47
N SER A 298 -4.11 13.93 -6.77
CA SER A 298 -4.94 12.82 -7.27
C SER A 298 -4.13 11.63 -7.79
N VAL A 299 -3.06 11.26 -7.09
CA VAL A 299 -2.30 10.03 -7.39
C VAL A 299 -3.19 8.81 -7.13
N PRO A 300 -3.44 7.93 -8.13
CA PRO A 300 -4.21 6.71 -7.92
C PRO A 300 -3.42 5.72 -7.04
N THR A 301 -4.13 4.94 -6.24
CA THR A 301 -3.56 3.91 -5.36
C THR A 301 -4.47 2.68 -5.34
N THR A 302 -3.86 1.50 -5.25
CA THR A 302 -4.58 0.25 -5.00
C THR A 302 -3.98 -0.48 -3.80
N VAL A 303 -4.84 -0.92 -2.90
CA VAL A 303 -4.52 -1.80 -1.78
C VAL A 303 -4.87 -3.23 -2.18
N PHE A 304 -3.86 -4.08 -2.34
CA PHE A 304 -3.98 -5.43 -2.88
C PHE A 304 -4.37 -6.45 -1.79
N THR A 305 -5.53 -6.19 -1.19
CA THR A 305 -6.21 -7.12 -0.26
C THR A 305 -6.94 -8.22 -1.04
N PRO A 306 -7.43 -9.30 -0.37
CA PRO A 306 -8.07 -10.43 -1.06
C PRO A 306 -9.22 -10.04 -1.99
N LEU A 307 -9.97 -8.99 -1.64
CA LEU A 307 -10.77 -8.21 -2.56
C LEU A 307 -10.13 -6.83 -2.65
N GLU A 308 -9.64 -6.46 -3.83
CA GLU A 308 -8.77 -5.30 -3.98
C GLU A 308 -9.54 -4.00 -3.81
N TYR A 309 -8.88 -2.98 -3.28
CA TYR A 309 -9.44 -1.63 -3.14
C TYR A 309 -8.61 -0.63 -3.94
N GLY A 310 -9.18 -0.12 -5.02
CA GLY A 310 -8.60 0.95 -5.83
C GLY A 310 -9.26 2.30 -5.53
N CYS A 311 -8.47 3.37 -5.49
CA CYS A 311 -8.99 4.72 -5.35
C CYS A 311 -8.13 5.77 -6.04
N VAL A 312 -8.77 6.88 -6.39
CA VAL A 312 -8.10 8.09 -6.89
C VAL A 312 -8.87 9.32 -6.43
N GLY A 313 -8.15 10.40 -6.09
CA GLY A 313 -8.75 11.66 -5.63
C GLY A 313 -9.07 11.67 -4.13
N LEU A 314 -10.08 12.45 -3.75
CA LEU A 314 -10.48 12.67 -2.36
C LEU A 314 -11.36 11.54 -1.84
N SER A 315 -11.12 11.15 -0.59
CA SER A 315 -12.09 10.37 0.16
C SER A 315 -13.34 11.19 0.47
N GLU A 316 -14.45 10.54 0.77
CA GLU A 316 -15.73 11.22 1.02
C GLU A 316 -15.64 12.18 2.21
N GLU A 317 -15.04 11.75 3.31
CA GLU A 317 -14.84 12.57 4.51
C GLU A 317 -13.91 13.77 4.26
N LYS A 318 -12.92 13.64 3.35
CA LYS A 318 -12.06 14.77 2.96
C LYS A 318 -12.78 15.74 2.01
N ALA A 319 -13.60 15.23 1.09
CA ALA A 319 -14.42 16.06 0.22
C ALA A 319 -15.43 16.87 1.04
N VAL A 320 -16.14 16.23 1.97
CA VAL A 320 -17.06 16.89 2.89
C VAL A 320 -16.33 17.89 3.78
N GLY A 321 -15.17 17.54 4.34
CA GLY A 321 -14.37 18.45 5.16
C GLY A 321 -13.88 19.68 4.41
N ARG A 322 -13.60 19.55 3.10
CA ARG A 322 -13.09 20.64 2.26
C ARG A 322 -14.18 21.52 1.64
N TYR A 323 -15.28 20.92 1.20
CA TYR A 323 -16.32 21.61 0.42
C TYR A 323 -17.66 21.73 1.15
N GLY A 324 -17.86 21.01 2.26
CA GLY A 324 -19.11 20.94 2.99
C GLY A 324 -20.04 19.84 2.48
N ALA A 325 -20.85 19.28 3.38
CA ALA A 325 -21.79 18.20 3.05
C ALA A 325 -22.86 18.63 2.04
N ASP A 326 -23.30 19.88 2.07
CA ASP A 326 -24.31 20.40 1.15
C ASP A 326 -23.80 20.61 -0.27
N ASN A 327 -22.48 20.74 -0.45
CA ASN A 327 -21.82 20.94 -1.74
C ASN A 327 -21.19 19.65 -2.28
N THR A 328 -21.34 18.53 -1.60
CA THR A 328 -20.81 17.22 -2.01
C THR A 328 -21.97 16.30 -2.39
N GLU A 329 -21.84 15.58 -3.50
CA GLU A 329 -22.77 14.52 -3.92
C GLU A 329 -21.99 13.22 -4.08
N VAL A 330 -22.58 12.11 -3.64
CA VAL A 330 -21.94 10.78 -3.71
C VAL A 330 -22.84 9.83 -4.44
N TYR A 331 -22.40 9.34 -5.59
CA TYR A 331 -23.05 8.27 -6.33
C TYR A 331 -22.42 6.92 -5.94
N HIS A 332 -23.23 5.88 -5.79
CA HIS A 332 -22.73 4.59 -5.34
C HIS A 332 -23.58 3.40 -5.78
N ALA A 333 -22.97 2.22 -5.81
CA ALA A 333 -23.63 0.96 -6.10
C ALA A 333 -22.86 -0.22 -5.50
N TYR A 334 -23.59 -1.25 -5.07
CA TYR A 334 -23.07 -2.61 -5.00
C TYR A 334 -23.23 -3.29 -6.35
N TYR A 335 -22.31 -4.18 -6.69
CA TYR A 335 -22.35 -4.90 -7.97
C TYR A 335 -21.81 -6.32 -7.80
N LYS A 336 -22.06 -7.19 -8.78
CA LYS A 336 -21.52 -8.55 -8.78
C LYS A 336 -20.73 -8.78 -10.06
N PRO A 337 -19.41 -9.07 -9.96
CA PRO A 337 -18.64 -9.51 -11.13
C PRO A 337 -19.31 -10.71 -11.79
N LEU A 338 -19.39 -10.73 -13.13
CA LEU A 338 -20.00 -11.84 -13.85
C LEU A 338 -19.34 -13.17 -13.49
N GLU A 339 -18.02 -13.17 -13.32
CA GLU A 339 -17.22 -14.35 -12.96
C GLU A 339 -17.63 -14.95 -11.61
N PHE A 340 -18.16 -14.14 -10.69
CA PHE A 340 -18.59 -14.56 -9.36
C PHE A 340 -19.97 -15.23 -9.37
N THR A 341 -20.72 -15.14 -10.47
CA THR A 341 -22.08 -15.72 -10.55
C THR A 341 -22.03 -17.24 -10.60
N VAL A 342 -21.40 -17.83 -11.62
CA VAL A 342 -21.23 -19.28 -11.76
C VAL A 342 -20.34 -19.85 -10.66
N ALA A 343 -19.31 -19.11 -10.23
CA ALA A 343 -18.44 -19.51 -9.11
C ALA A 343 -19.15 -19.45 -7.74
N GLU A 344 -20.39 -18.96 -7.67
CA GLU A 344 -21.16 -18.80 -6.43
C GLU A 344 -20.40 -18.00 -5.36
N ARG A 345 -19.56 -17.04 -5.79
CA ARG A 345 -18.78 -16.21 -4.88
C ARG A 345 -19.63 -15.12 -4.27
N ASP A 346 -19.31 -14.81 -3.02
CA ASP A 346 -19.83 -13.65 -2.33
C ASP A 346 -19.37 -12.36 -3.02
N ALA A 347 -20.30 -11.43 -3.17
CA ALA A 347 -20.07 -10.11 -3.75
C ALA A 347 -20.58 -8.99 -2.82
N THR A 348 -20.88 -9.30 -1.55
CA THR A 348 -21.49 -8.37 -0.58
C THR A 348 -20.64 -7.10 -0.38
N GLN A 349 -19.32 -7.18 -0.57
CA GLN A 349 -18.41 -6.03 -0.45
C GLN A 349 -17.89 -5.50 -1.80
N CYS A 350 -18.36 -6.04 -2.94
CA CYS A 350 -18.11 -5.44 -4.26
C CYS A 350 -18.93 -4.15 -4.36
N TYR A 351 -18.25 -3.02 -4.16
CA TYR A 351 -18.88 -1.73 -3.98
C TYR A 351 -18.07 -0.62 -4.63
N ILE A 352 -18.77 0.33 -5.23
CA ILE A 352 -18.19 1.47 -5.93
C ILE A 352 -18.84 2.74 -5.42
N LYS A 353 -18.05 3.79 -5.25
CA LYS A 353 -18.59 5.14 -5.08
C LYS A 353 -17.78 6.20 -5.80
N MET A 354 -18.48 7.22 -6.25
CA MET A 354 -17.97 8.39 -6.93
C MET A 354 -18.37 9.63 -6.14
N VAL A 355 -17.37 10.39 -5.71
CA VAL A 355 -17.53 11.62 -4.93
C VAL A 355 -17.41 12.80 -5.89
N CYS A 356 -18.42 13.65 -5.92
CA CYS A 356 -18.52 14.79 -6.84
C CYS A 356 -18.81 16.08 -6.07
N LEU A 357 -18.47 17.22 -6.67
CA LEU A 357 -19.12 18.48 -6.32
C LEU A 357 -20.61 18.40 -6.72
N ARG A 358 -21.46 19.08 -5.96
CA ARG A 358 -22.91 19.12 -6.22
C ARG A 358 -23.31 20.23 -7.19
N GLU A 359 -22.51 21.28 -7.29
CA GLU A 359 -22.76 22.39 -8.22
C GLU A 359 -22.79 21.94 -9.68
N LYS A 360 -23.30 22.80 -10.56
CA LYS A 360 -23.49 22.50 -11.98
C LYS A 360 -22.18 22.00 -12.60
N GLU A 361 -22.30 20.99 -13.46
CA GLU A 361 -21.23 20.16 -14.03
C GLU A 361 -20.72 19.04 -13.12
N GLN A 362 -20.91 19.09 -11.80
CA GLN A 362 -20.62 17.98 -10.88
C GLN A 362 -19.24 17.33 -11.12
N ARG A 363 -18.18 18.14 -10.99
CA ARG A 363 -16.80 17.70 -11.14
C ARG A 363 -16.52 16.52 -10.19
N LEU A 364 -15.85 15.48 -10.70
CA LEU A 364 -15.40 14.35 -9.91
C LEU A 364 -14.25 14.79 -9.00
N LEU A 365 -14.42 14.53 -7.71
CA LEU A 365 -13.43 14.76 -6.66
C LEU A 365 -12.70 13.48 -6.27
N GLY A 366 -13.37 12.33 -6.34
CA GLY A 366 -12.78 11.03 -6.02
C GLY A 366 -13.59 9.87 -6.58
N LEU A 367 -12.90 8.75 -6.83
CA LEU A 367 -13.49 7.49 -7.24
C LEU A 367 -12.90 6.37 -6.40
N HIS A 368 -13.75 5.49 -5.90
CA HIS A 368 -13.41 4.37 -5.04
C HIS A 368 -14.08 3.10 -5.55
N PHE A 369 -13.33 2.02 -5.63
CA PHE A 369 -13.77 0.76 -6.20
C PHE A 369 -13.20 -0.40 -5.36
N ILE A 370 -14.07 -1.25 -4.83
CA ILE A 370 -13.69 -2.52 -4.20
C ILE A 370 -14.16 -3.65 -5.09
N GLY A 371 -13.23 -4.51 -5.51
CA GLY A 371 -13.50 -5.54 -6.50
C GLY A 371 -12.28 -6.26 -7.03
N PRO A 372 -12.47 -7.24 -7.93
CA PRO A 372 -11.36 -7.85 -8.66
C PRO A 372 -10.68 -6.82 -9.58
N ASN A 373 -9.36 -6.88 -9.68
CA ASN A 373 -8.54 -6.07 -10.59
C ASN A 373 -8.73 -4.55 -10.39
N ALA A 374 -8.87 -4.10 -9.13
CA ALA A 374 -9.22 -2.71 -8.83
C ALA A 374 -8.18 -1.70 -9.33
N GLY A 375 -6.91 -2.09 -9.39
CA GLY A 375 -5.85 -1.28 -10.00
C GLY A 375 -6.05 -1.06 -11.50
N GLU A 376 -6.43 -2.11 -12.22
CA GLU A 376 -6.68 -2.03 -13.66
C GLU A 376 -7.88 -1.13 -13.97
N VAL A 377 -8.94 -1.22 -13.15
CA VAL A 377 -10.13 -0.37 -13.27
C VAL A 377 -9.79 1.11 -13.02
N ILE A 378 -9.16 1.42 -11.89
CA ILE A 378 -8.95 2.81 -11.45
C ILE A 378 -7.95 3.57 -12.34
N GLN A 379 -6.99 2.88 -12.95
CA GLN A 379 -5.91 3.53 -13.71
C GLN A 379 -6.42 4.42 -14.85
N GLY A 380 -7.45 3.98 -15.58
CA GLY A 380 -8.06 4.77 -16.66
C GLY A 380 -8.83 5.99 -16.13
N PHE A 381 -9.58 5.82 -15.04
CA PHE A 381 -10.35 6.91 -14.43
C PHE A 381 -9.46 7.97 -13.76
N ALA A 382 -8.24 7.63 -13.36
CA ALA A 382 -7.26 8.60 -12.86
C ALA A 382 -6.93 9.67 -13.91
N LEU A 383 -6.82 9.29 -15.19
CA LEU A 383 -6.67 10.25 -16.30
C LEU A 383 -7.92 11.14 -16.41
N GLY A 384 -9.11 10.56 -16.31
CA GLY A 384 -10.37 11.32 -16.31
C GLY A 384 -10.41 12.41 -15.24
N ILE A 385 -10.07 12.06 -13.99
CA ILE A 385 -9.99 13.04 -12.90
C ILE A 385 -8.93 14.11 -13.18
N LYS A 386 -7.77 13.72 -13.73
CA LYS A 386 -6.72 14.67 -14.13
C LYS A 386 -7.20 15.67 -15.18
N CYS A 387 -8.03 15.23 -16.12
CA CYS A 387 -8.66 16.05 -17.15
C CYS A 387 -9.89 16.83 -16.66
N GLY A 388 -10.23 16.77 -15.36
CA GLY A 388 -11.39 17.49 -14.81
C GLY A 388 -12.72 16.84 -15.16
N ALA A 389 -12.77 15.50 -15.24
CA ALA A 389 -14.00 14.77 -15.55
C ALA A 389 -15.19 15.18 -14.67
N THR A 390 -16.36 15.16 -15.28
CA THR A 390 -17.66 15.51 -14.69
C THR A 390 -18.57 14.30 -14.65
N TYR A 391 -19.55 14.30 -13.73
CA TYR A 391 -20.58 13.26 -13.69
C TYR A 391 -21.34 13.18 -15.03
N SER A 392 -21.62 14.33 -15.66
CA SER A 392 -22.28 14.36 -16.97
C SER A 392 -21.46 13.68 -18.09
N GLN A 393 -20.13 13.85 -18.10
CA GLN A 393 -19.26 13.13 -19.03
C GLN A 393 -19.24 11.63 -18.72
N MET A 394 -19.24 11.25 -17.44
CA MET A 394 -19.31 9.85 -17.03
C MET A 394 -20.58 9.17 -17.54
N MET A 395 -21.76 9.80 -17.38
CA MET A 395 -23.03 9.25 -17.85
C MET A 395 -23.17 9.19 -19.38
N LYS A 396 -22.34 9.93 -20.12
CA LYS A 396 -22.26 9.85 -21.59
C LYS A 396 -21.28 8.78 -22.07
N THR A 397 -20.49 8.21 -21.17
CA THR A 397 -19.50 7.19 -21.50
C THR A 397 -20.20 5.84 -21.55
N VAL A 398 -20.17 5.17 -22.69
CA VAL A 398 -20.79 3.84 -22.86
C VAL A 398 -19.89 2.77 -22.24
N GLY A 399 -20.47 1.93 -21.39
CA GLY A 399 -19.77 0.81 -20.75
C GLY A 399 -19.35 -0.29 -21.73
N ILE A 400 -18.27 -1.00 -21.39
CA ILE A 400 -17.85 -2.24 -22.07
C ILE A 400 -18.48 -3.40 -21.33
N HIS A 401 -19.28 -4.21 -22.02
CA HIS A 401 -20.04 -5.30 -21.40
C HIS A 401 -19.58 -6.69 -21.86
N PRO A 402 -19.41 -7.68 -20.94
CA PRO A 402 -19.53 -7.56 -19.48
C PRO A 402 -18.20 -7.19 -18.82
N THR A 403 -18.17 -6.15 -17.97
CA THR A 403 -17.00 -5.82 -17.14
C THR A 403 -17.39 -5.26 -15.77
N SER A 404 -16.56 -5.43 -14.75
CA SER A 404 -16.78 -4.71 -13.47
C SER A 404 -16.59 -3.19 -13.59
N ALA A 405 -15.76 -2.74 -14.55
CA ALA A 405 -15.47 -1.33 -14.76
C ALA A 405 -16.67 -0.55 -15.33
N GLU A 406 -17.56 -1.20 -16.08
CA GLU A 406 -18.75 -0.55 -16.65
C GLU A 406 -19.70 -0.02 -15.57
N GLU A 407 -19.70 -0.63 -14.39
CA GLU A 407 -20.53 -0.21 -13.25
C GLU A 407 -20.24 1.23 -12.82
N VAL A 408 -19.02 1.73 -13.02
CA VAL A 408 -18.66 3.14 -12.79
C VAL A 408 -19.48 4.08 -13.69
N THR A 409 -19.75 3.66 -14.93
CA THR A 409 -20.53 4.44 -15.92
C THR A 409 -22.04 4.33 -15.72
N LYS A 410 -22.50 3.41 -14.85
CA LYS A 410 -23.91 3.15 -14.54
C LYS A 410 -24.39 3.77 -13.21
N LEU A 411 -23.48 4.43 -12.47
CA LEU A 411 -23.76 5.02 -11.16
C LEU A 411 -24.82 6.13 -11.25
N HIS A 412 -25.99 5.90 -10.63
CA HIS A 412 -27.10 6.86 -10.61
C HIS A 412 -27.77 7.03 -9.24
N ILE A 413 -27.63 6.05 -8.34
CA ILE A 413 -28.12 6.16 -6.95
C ILE A 413 -27.18 7.07 -6.16
N THR A 414 -27.76 8.03 -5.43
CA THR A 414 -27.00 8.95 -4.56
C THR A 414 -27.24 8.64 -3.10
N LYS A 415 -26.23 8.81 -2.25
CA LYS A 415 -26.41 8.69 -0.80
C LYS A 415 -27.46 9.65 -0.25
N ARG A 416 -27.57 10.84 -0.84
CA ARG A 416 -28.53 11.87 -0.42
C ARG A 416 -29.99 11.48 -0.67
N SER A 417 -30.27 10.65 -1.68
CA SER A 417 -31.64 10.20 -1.95
C SER A 417 -32.13 9.18 -0.93
N GLY A 418 -31.23 8.50 -0.21
CA GLY A 418 -31.56 7.45 0.74
C GLY A 418 -32.06 6.15 0.09
N LEU A 419 -31.97 6.03 -1.25
CA LEU A 419 -32.32 4.81 -1.96
C LEU A 419 -31.26 3.71 -1.72
N ASP A 420 -31.68 2.45 -1.85
CA ASP A 420 -30.78 1.30 -1.75
C ASP A 420 -29.79 1.31 -2.91
N ALA A 421 -28.51 1.11 -2.59
CA ALA A 421 -27.41 1.04 -3.55
C ALA A 421 -27.24 -0.36 -4.18
N THR A 422 -28.01 -1.35 -3.72
CA THR A 422 -27.96 -2.72 -4.24
C THR A 422 -28.57 -2.77 -5.64
N VAL A 423 -27.77 -3.12 -6.64
CA VAL A 423 -28.26 -3.29 -8.01
C VAL A 423 -29.01 -4.62 -8.10
N THR A 424 -30.32 -4.56 -8.39
CA THR A 424 -31.17 -5.74 -8.60
C THR A 424 -31.23 -6.10 -10.09
N GLY A 425 -30.40 -7.03 -10.54
CA GLY A 425 -30.48 -7.61 -11.89
C GLY A 425 -29.35 -7.21 -12.85
N CYS A 426 -29.24 -7.96 -13.96
CA CYS A 426 -28.29 -7.71 -15.05
C CYS A 426 -28.58 -6.40 -15.78
#